data_AF-A0A4Y2ESC8-F1
#
_entry.id   AF-A0A4Y2ESC8-F1
#
_cell.length_a   1.000
_cell.length_b   1.000
_cell.length_c   1.000
_cell.angle_alpha   90.00
_cell.angle_beta   90.00
_cell.angle_gamma   90.00
#
_symmetry.space_group_name_H-M   'P 1'
#
loop_
_entity.id
_entity.type
_entity.pdbx_description
1 polymer ?
#
loop_
_entity_poly.entity_id
_entity_poly.type
_entity_poly.pdbx_seq_one_letter_code
_entity_poly.pdbx_strand_id
1 'polypeptide(L)'
;MEQHIAELLKQNQQLILALQRTYGSSQKVTVQFEKFDEESENFDSFFERFQTYLDVQNITADSRAKVFISFLSAKLYQLLKNLLAPDFPSDQNLDKLKNVLKQHLTPKPLIIPSRHKF
;
A
#
# COMPACT_ATOMS: atom_id res chain seq x y z
N MET A 1 55.54 -1.22 -17.71
CA MET A 1 54.64 -2.30 -17.28
C MET A 1 53.67 -1.81 -16.20
N GLU A 2 54.16 -1.18 -15.13
CA GLU A 2 53.31 -0.68 -14.03
C GLU A 2 52.31 0.41 -14.44
N GLN A 3 52.68 1.32 -15.34
CA GLN A 3 51.78 2.37 -15.86
C GLN A 3 50.54 1.79 -16.57
N HIS A 4 50.72 0.69 -17.29
CA HIS A 4 49.63 0.02 -18.00
C HIS A 4 48.66 -0.66 -17.03
N ILE A 5 49.18 -1.23 -15.94
CA ILE A 5 48.37 -1.84 -14.89
C ILE A 5 47.55 -0.77 -14.15
N ALA A 6 48.16 0.38 -13.83
CA ALA A 6 47.46 1.50 -13.19
C ALA A 6 46.30 2.03 -14.05
N GLU A 7 46.51 2.12 -15.37
CA GLU A 7 45.48 2.58 -16.29
C GLU A 7 44.30 1.60 -16.39
N LEU A 8 44.58 0.29 -16.42
CA LEU A 8 43.53 -0.74 -16.41
C LEU A 8 42.69 -0.70 -15.12
N LEU A 9 43.33 -0.48 -13.96
CA LEU A 9 42.63 -0.35 -12.69
C LEU A 9 41.72 0.88 -12.67
N LYS A 10 42.20 2.01 -13.21
CA LYS A 10 41.42 3.24 -13.34
C LYS A 10 40.22 3.04 -14.26
N GLN A 11 40.40 2.38 -15.40
CA GLN A 11 39.31 2.05 -16.32
C GLN A 11 38.27 1.13 -15.67
N ASN A 12 38.71 0.12 -14.92
CA ASN A 12 37.81 -0.78 -14.19
C ASN A 12 37.00 -0.04 -13.11
N GLN A 13 37.62 0.89 -12.37
CA GLN A 13 36.88 1.74 -11.43
C GLN A 13 35.83 2.60 -12.13
N GLN A 14 36.18 3.23 -13.25
CA GLN A 14 35.23 4.05 -14.01
C GLN A 14 34.07 3.23 -14.55
N LEU A 15 34.34 2.00 -15.03
CA LEU A 15 33.31 1.08 -15.49
C LEU A 15 32.35 0.70 -14.36
N ILE A 16 32.87 0.38 -13.17
CA ILE A 16 32.03 0.06 -12.00
C ILE A 16 31.13 1.23 -11.63
N LEU A 17 31.67 2.46 -11.62
CA LEU A 17 30.89 3.67 -11.32
C LEU A 17 29.81 3.94 -12.39
N ALA A 18 30.11 3.69 -13.66
CA ALA A 18 29.14 3.82 -14.75
C ALA A 18 28.00 2.81 -14.61
N LEU A 19 28.33 1.54 -14.31
CA LEU A 19 27.33 0.49 -14.07
C LEU A 19 26.45 0.84 -12.85
N GLN A 20 27.02 1.30 -11.74
CA GLN A 20 26.24 1.71 -10.58
C GLN A 20 25.26 2.85 -10.89
N ARG A 21 25.64 3.81 -11.77
CA ARG A 21 24.72 4.87 -12.24
C ARG A 21 23.62 4.34 -13.16
N THR A 22 23.94 3.41 -14.05
CA THR A 22 22.96 2.84 -15.00
C THR A 22 21.97 1.90 -14.32
N TYR A 23 22.42 1.11 -13.33
CA TYR A 23 21.58 0.16 -12.59
C TYR A 23 20.95 0.74 -11.31
N GLY A 24 21.47 1.86 -10.78
CA GLY A 24 20.87 2.58 -9.65
C GLY A 24 19.60 3.36 -10.02
N SER A 25 19.38 3.61 -11.32
CA SER A 25 18.14 4.18 -11.84
C SER A 25 17.13 3.08 -12.15
N SER A 26 16.72 2.33 -11.12
CA SER A 26 15.43 1.62 -11.22
C SER A 26 14.39 2.71 -11.43
N GLN A 27 13.90 2.83 -12.66
CA GLN A 27 12.94 3.84 -13.06
C GLN A 27 11.70 3.63 -12.20
N LYS A 28 11.60 4.36 -11.10
CA LYS A 28 10.49 4.23 -10.16
C LYS A 28 9.27 4.75 -10.89
N VAL A 29 8.48 3.83 -11.42
CA VAL A 29 7.23 4.17 -12.09
C VAL A 29 6.36 4.84 -11.02
N THR A 30 6.24 6.16 -11.08
CA THR A 30 5.36 6.91 -10.17
C THR A 30 3.94 6.70 -10.66
N VAL A 31 3.26 5.70 -10.10
CA VAL A 31 1.82 5.50 -10.33
C VAL A 31 1.07 6.48 -9.45
N GLN A 32 0.27 7.36 -10.05
CA GLN A 32 -0.67 8.17 -9.29
C GLN A 32 -1.78 7.27 -8.77
N PHE A 33 -2.11 7.40 -7.49
CA PHE A 33 -3.17 6.62 -6.85
C PHE A 33 -4.06 7.56 -6.05
N GLU A 34 -5.36 7.51 -6.32
CA GLU A 34 -6.33 8.40 -5.69
C GLU A 34 -6.79 7.85 -4.34
N LYS A 35 -7.23 8.74 -3.45
CA LYS A 35 -7.80 8.32 -2.16
C LYS A 35 -9.12 7.60 -2.39
N PHE A 36 -9.59 6.88 -1.38
CA PHE A 36 -10.93 6.29 -1.42
C PHE A 36 -12.00 7.38 -1.41
N ASP A 37 -12.95 7.27 -2.33
CA ASP A 37 -14.15 8.10 -2.37
C ASP A 37 -15.42 7.24 -2.41
N GLU A 38 -16.25 7.40 -1.38
CA GLU A 38 -17.47 6.60 -1.15
C GLU A 38 -18.57 6.89 -2.20
N GLU A 39 -18.54 8.08 -2.81
CA GLU A 39 -19.50 8.49 -3.86
C GLU A 39 -19.11 7.94 -5.25
N SER A 40 -17.81 7.74 -5.48
CA SER A 40 -17.28 7.33 -6.79
C SER A 40 -17.12 5.81 -6.94
N GLU A 41 -16.82 5.09 -5.85
CA GLU A 41 -16.58 3.64 -5.92
C GLU A 41 -16.96 2.88 -4.65
N ASN A 42 -17.14 1.56 -4.78
CA ASN A 42 -17.31 0.69 -3.63
C ASN A 42 -15.95 0.29 -3.02
N PHE A 43 -15.96 -0.08 -1.74
CA PHE A 43 -14.73 -0.39 -1.00
C PHE A 43 -13.94 -1.59 -1.55
N ASP A 44 -14.62 -2.60 -2.12
CA ASP A 44 -13.94 -3.76 -2.69
C ASP A 44 -13.14 -3.37 -3.94
N SER A 45 -13.74 -2.60 -4.86
CA SER A 45 -13.07 -2.07 -6.05
C SER A 45 -11.88 -1.16 -5.69
N PHE A 46 -12.04 -0.29 -4.68
CA PHE A 46 -10.94 0.50 -4.13
C PHE A 46 -9.78 -0.40 -3.66
N PHE A 47 -10.10 -1.46 -2.92
CA PHE A 47 -9.09 -2.33 -2.37
C PHE A 47 -8.36 -3.14 -3.46
N GLU A 48 -9.05 -3.55 -4.52
CA GLU A 48 -8.45 -4.22 -5.69
C GLU A 48 -7.44 -3.32 -6.42
N ARG A 49 -7.80 -2.05 -6.69
CA ARG A 49 -6.82 -1.10 -7.26
C ARG A 49 -5.67 -0.84 -6.30
N PHE A 50 -5.94 -0.79 -5.00
CA PHE A 50 -4.92 -0.59 -3.98
C PHE A 50 -3.91 -1.75 -3.94
N GLN A 51 -4.36 -3.01 -4.06
CA GLN A 51 -3.46 -4.17 -4.16
C GLN A 51 -2.56 -4.06 -5.39
N THR A 52 -3.15 -3.75 -6.55
CA THR A 52 -2.39 -3.52 -7.79
C THR A 52 -1.31 -2.43 -7.60
N TYR A 53 -1.65 -1.33 -6.92
CA TYR A 53 -0.69 -0.28 -6.60
C TYR A 53 0.46 -0.78 -5.71
N LEU A 54 0.16 -1.52 -4.65
CA LEU A 54 1.18 -2.07 -3.75
C LEU A 54 2.16 -2.99 -4.48
N ASP A 55 1.65 -3.81 -5.40
CA ASP A 55 2.47 -4.76 -6.16
C ASP A 55 3.35 -4.05 -7.20
N VAL A 56 2.80 -3.08 -7.95
CA VAL A 56 3.58 -2.28 -8.90
C VAL A 56 4.67 -1.46 -8.19
N GLN A 57 4.37 -0.92 -7.00
CA GLN A 57 5.33 -0.15 -6.20
C GLN A 57 6.27 -1.03 -5.37
N ASN A 58 6.14 -2.36 -5.41
CA ASN A 58 6.93 -3.31 -4.63
C ASN A 58 6.94 -2.99 -3.12
N ILE A 59 5.79 -2.61 -2.55
CA ILE A 59 5.67 -2.23 -1.14
C ILE A 59 5.80 -3.47 -0.24
N THR A 60 6.74 -3.42 0.70
CA THR A 60 6.98 -4.49 1.69
C THR A 60 5.79 -4.66 2.62
N ALA A 61 5.53 -5.90 3.07
CA ALA A 61 4.37 -6.23 3.89
C ALA A 61 4.22 -5.37 5.15
N ASP A 62 5.32 -5.06 5.85
CA ASP A 62 5.34 -4.17 7.03
C ASP A 62 4.84 -2.76 6.72
N SER A 63 5.12 -2.26 5.50
CA SER A 63 4.75 -0.91 5.10
C SER A 63 3.34 -0.81 4.53
N ARG A 64 2.75 -1.93 4.07
CA ARG A 64 1.45 -1.95 3.37
C ARG A 64 0.32 -1.33 4.21
N ALA A 65 0.28 -1.60 5.52
CA ALA A 65 -0.72 -1.02 6.43
C ALA A 65 -0.58 0.51 6.56
N LYS A 66 0.66 1.02 6.71
CA LYS A 66 0.95 2.46 6.80
C LYS A 66 0.59 3.17 5.50
N VAL A 67 0.91 2.57 4.36
CA VAL A 67 0.56 3.08 3.03
C VAL A 67 -0.96 3.11 2.86
N PHE A 68 -1.67 2.06 3.28
CA PHE A 68 -3.14 2.02 3.23
C PHE A 68 -3.77 3.18 4.00
N ILE A 69 -3.30 3.41 5.23
CA ILE A 69 -3.76 4.53 6.08
C ILE A 69 -3.58 5.89 5.37
N SER A 70 -2.50 6.07 4.61
CA SER A 70 -2.22 7.33 3.90
C SER A 70 -3.22 7.63 2.75
N PHE A 71 -3.87 6.60 2.21
CA PHE A 71 -4.87 6.73 1.14
C PHE A 71 -6.31 6.79 1.64
N LEU A 72 -6.52 6.69 2.95
CA LEU A 72 -7.83 6.91 3.55
C LEU A 72 -8.17 8.40 3.60
N SER A 73 -9.46 8.70 3.50
CA SER A 73 -9.97 10.02 3.86
C SER A 73 -9.86 10.24 5.38
N ALA A 74 -9.82 11.50 5.83
CA ALA A 74 -9.75 11.81 7.26
C ALA A 74 -10.91 11.19 8.05
N LYS A 75 -12.12 11.16 7.45
CA LYS A 75 -13.32 10.51 8.01
C LYS A 75 -13.08 9.02 8.26
N LEU A 76 -12.58 8.29 7.27
CA LEU A 76 -12.31 6.85 7.41
C LEU A 76 -11.19 6.54 8.39
N TYR A 77 -10.16 7.38 8.44
CA TYR A 77 -9.09 7.19 9.42
C TYR A 77 -9.60 7.37 10.86
N GLN A 78 -10.42 8.39 11.13
CA GLN A 78 -11.04 8.56 12.45
C GLN A 78 -11.96 7.39 12.81
N LEU A 79 -12.76 6.92 11.86
CA LEU A 79 -13.59 5.73 12.03
C LEU A 79 -12.74 4.50 12.40
N LEU A 80 -11.67 4.24 11.64
CA LEU A 80 -10.76 3.14 11.86
C LEU A 80 -10.12 3.20 13.26
N LYS A 81 -9.69 4.39 13.69
CA LYS A 81 -9.14 4.63 15.02
C LYS A 81 -10.15 4.32 16.13
N ASN A 82 -11.41 4.71 15.94
CA ASN A 82 -12.47 4.44 16.92
C ASN A 82 -12.82 2.94 16.99
N LEU A 83 -12.84 2.25 15.84
CA LEU A 83 -13.16 0.82 15.76
C LEU A 83 -12.05 -0.09 16.32
N LEU A 84 -10.80 0.37 16.31
CA LEU A 84 -9.64 -0.41 16.76
C LEU A 84 -9.24 -0.14 18.22
N ALA A 85 -9.83 0.86 18.88
CA ALA A 85 -9.48 1.19 20.26
C ALA A 85 -9.59 -0.05 21.19
N PRO A 86 -8.60 -0.28 22.09
CA PRO A 86 -7.47 0.59 22.45
C PRO A 86 -6.22 0.50 21.55
N ASP A 87 -6.23 -0.34 20.52
CA ASP A 87 -5.08 -0.55 19.63
C ASP A 87 -4.90 0.60 18.62
N PHE A 88 -3.68 0.77 18.12
CA PHE A 88 -3.36 1.76 17.08
C PHE A 88 -3.47 1.15 15.68
N PRO A 89 -4.09 1.86 14.70
CA PRO A 89 -4.16 1.39 13.32
C PRO A 89 -2.80 1.13 12.67
N SER A 90 -1.77 1.89 13.06
CA SER A 90 -0.38 1.78 12.56
C SER A 90 0.30 0.46 12.90
N ASP A 91 -0.15 -0.21 13.97
CA ASP A 91 0.42 -1.44 14.51
C ASP A 91 -0.32 -2.69 14.05
N GLN A 92 -1.35 -2.53 13.21
CA GLN A 92 -2.13 -3.64 12.66
C GLN A 92 -1.67 -4.01 11.25
N ASN A 93 -1.94 -5.26 10.87
CA ASN A 93 -1.75 -5.70 9.49
C ASN A 93 -2.87 -5.19 8.56
N LEU A 94 -2.57 -5.15 7.25
CA LEU A 94 -3.47 -4.64 6.23
C LEU A 94 -4.82 -5.39 6.20
N ASP A 95 -4.81 -6.71 6.35
CA ASP A 95 -6.03 -7.55 6.32
C ASP A 95 -6.99 -7.21 7.45
N LYS A 96 -6.49 -6.98 8.67
CA LYS A 96 -7.32 -6.55 9.80
C LYS A 96 -7.95 -5.19 9.52
N LEU A 97 -7.16 -4.22 9.03
CA LEU A 97 -7.67 -2.88 8.69
C LEU A 97 -8.76 -2.94 7.60
N LYS A 98 -8.52 -3.73 6.54
CA LYS A 98 -9.48 -3.99 5.46
C LYS A 98 -10.79 -4.56 6.03
N ASN A 99 -10.71 -5.60 6.84
CA ASN A 99 -11.89 -6.29 7.35
C ASN A 99 -12.73 -5.40 8.27
N VAL A 100 -12.09 -4.62 9.14
CA VAL A 100 -12.78 -3.67 10.02
C VAL A 100 -13.57 -2.64 9.20
N LEU A 101 -12.93 -2.03 8.19
CA LEU A 101 -13.62 -1.06 7.32
C LEU A 101 -14.72 -1.72 6.50
N LYS A 102 -14.47 -2.89 5.90
CA LYS A 102 -15.47 -3.61 5.09
C LYS A 102 -16.71 -3.96 5.90
N GLN A 103 -16.55 -4.45 7.13
CA GLN A 103 -17.68 -4.77 8.01
C GLN A 103 -18.54 -3.55 8.33
N HIS A 104 -17.93 -2.37 8.44
CA HIS A 104 -18.64 -1.13 8.73
C HIS A 104 -19.30 -0.53 7.48
N LEU A 105 -18.62 -0.55 6.34
CA LEU A 105 -19.13 -0.01 5.07
C LEU A 105 -20.19 -0.93 4.43
N THR A 106 -20.18 -2.22 4.76
CA THR A 106 -21.17 -3.20 4.30
C THR A 106 -21.90 -3.80 5.51
N PRO A 107 -22.90 -3.09 6.08
CA PRO A 107 -23.65 -3.62 7.20
C PRO A 107 -24.33 -4.94 6.81
N LYS A 108 -24.19 -5.95 7.66
CA LYS A 108 -24.86 -7.24 7.44
C LYS A 108 -26.37 -7.02 7.30
N PRO A 109 -27.04 -7.60 6.29
CA PRO A 109 -28.48 -7.56 6.19
C PRO A 109 -29.09 -8.09 7.49
N LEU A 110 -29.87 -7.25 8.18
CA LEU A 110 -30.65 -7.70 9.33
C LEU A 110 -31.75 -8.60 8.80
N ILE A 111 -31.56 -9.92 8.88
CA ILE A 111 -32.65 -10.88 8.68
C ILE A 111 -33.56 -10.71 9.88
N ILE A 112 -34.57 -9.86 9.77
CA ILE A 112 -35.69 -9.83 10.71
C ILE A 112 -36.56 -11.04 10.32
N PRO A 113 -36.59 -12.13 11.10
CA PRO A 113 -37.51 -13.21 10.81
C PRO A 113 -38.92 -12.64 10.91
N SER A 114 -39.63 -12.65 9.80
CA SER A 114 -41.03 -12.22 9.74
C SER A 114 -41.81 -13.03 10.77
N ARG A 115 -42.30 -12.37 11.82
CA ARG A 115 -43.28 -12.94 12.73
C ARG A 115 -44.63 -12.98 12.02
N HIS A 116 -44.79 -13.95 11.12
CA HIS A 116 -46.13 -14.38 10.73
C HIS A 116 -46.78 -14.94 11.98
N LYS A 117 -47.69 -14.17 12.57
CA LYS A 117 -48.67 -14.71 13.51
C LYS A 117 -49.63 -15.58 12.70
N PHE A 118 -49.83 -16.80 13.20
CA PHE A 118 -50.74 -17.83 12.71
C PHE A 118 -52.18 -17.34 12.58
#